data_AF-S7QJK9-F1
#
_entry.id   AF-S7QJK9-F1
#
_cell.length_a   1.000
_cell.length_b   1.000
_cell.length_c   1.000
_cell.angle_alpha   90.00
_cell.angle_beta   90.00
_cell.angle_gamma   90.00
#
_symmetry.space_group_name_H-M   'P 1'
#
loop_
_entity.id
_entity.type
_entity.pdbx_description
1 polymer ?
#
loop_
_entity_poly.entity_id
_entity_poly.type
_entity_poly.pdbx_seq_one_letter_code
_entity_poly.pdbx_strand_id
1 'polypeptide(L)'
;MSPPRAGAPEDFERDVLVELMRNGVERLKVAEDTHSRIETLSEIHRVTGEDRDTKDDGHVREPVDQVAQNAKGAARYMFTILSEVMFEHNANAAKCAAVSLRSVGYDSFPQVVEPLVLDPRTADWTLGLLVSLALHNFLLTTLFSTLRKTEYTQLTTKITDYQSEFWLAHLAGDAALHLCVYKILEQLAATSHRNKAVLSGMGILAALVSAGGDGAVPDEERAVKQKLLKRLMNMGTVRGLLHLQEDRRRQLLW
;
A
#
# COMPACT_ATOMS: atom_id res chain seq x y z
N MET A 1 7.02 39.81 -27.94
CA MET A 1 5.98 38.92 -27.38
C MET A 1 6.01 37.64 -28.18
N SER A 2 6.50 36.56 -27.61
CA SER A 2 6.52 35.25 -28.27
C SER A 2 5.10 34.65 -28.24
N PRO A 3 4.64 34.00 -29.32
CA PRO A 3 3.33 33.37 -29.35
C PRO A 3 3.24 32.26 -28.28
N PRO A 4 2.06 31.99 -27.71
CA PRO A 4 1.87 30.90 -26.77
C PRO A 4 2.25 29.59 -27.47
N ARG A 5 3.16 28.82 -26.85
CA ARG A 5 3.50 27.48 -27.34
C ARG A 5 2.22 26.66 -27.36
N ALA A 6 1.76 26.28 -28.55
CA ALA A 6 0.77 25.22 -28.69
C ALA A 6 1.34 23.98 -27.95
N GLY A 7 0.53 23.40 -27.07
CA GLY A 7 0.93 22.24 -26.24
C GLY A 7 1.53 21.16 -27.13
N ALA A 8 2.65 20.58 -26.70
CA ALA A 8 3.27 19.52 -27.47
C ALA A 8 2.27 18.35 -27.56
N PRO A 9 2.27 17.54 -28.64
CA PRO A 9 1.42 16.35 -28.74
C PRO A 9 1.59 15.41 -27.54
N GLU A 10 2.79 15.39 -26.94
CA GLU A 10 3.13 14.69 -25.70
C GLU A 10 2.30 15.18 -24.49
N ASP A 11 1.95 16.47 -24.43
CA ASP A 11 1.12 17.03 -23.36
C ASP A 11 -0.35 16.55 -23.50
N PHE A 12 -0.84 16.42 -24.73
CA PHE A 12 -2.20 15.93 -24.99
C PHE A 12 -2.36 14.45 -24.62
N GLU A 13 -1.41 13.60 -25.00
CA GLU A 13 -1.43 12.17 -24.65
C GLU A 13 -1.40 11.96 -23.14
N ARG A 14 -0.58 12.76 -22.44
CA ARG A 14 -0.52 12.76 -20.98
C ARG A 14 -1.83 13.23 -20.35
N ASP A 15 -2.45 14.29 -20.86
CA ASP A 15 -3.72 14.81 -20.33
C ASP A 15 -4.87 13.80 -20.54
N VAL A 16 -4.91 13.13 -21.70
CA VAL A 16 -5.87 12.06 -21.98
C VAL A 16 -5.68 10.88 -21.02
N LEU A 17 -4.44 10.46 -20.79
CA LEU A 17 -4.12 9.38 -19.85
C LEU A 17 -4.54 9.75 -18.41
N VAL A 18 -4.28 10.98 -17.98
CA VAL A 18 -4.67 11.48 -16.66
C VAL A 18 -6.20 11.48 -16.50
N GLU A 19 -6.93 11.97 -17.50
CA GLU A 19 -8.40 12.00 -17.45
C GLU A 19 -9.01 10.58 -17.49
N LEU A 20 -8.39 9.67 -18.24
CA LEU A 20 -8.81 8.27 -18.28
C LEU A 20 -8.58 7.58 -16.94
N MET A 21 -7.42 7.79 -16.33
CA MET A 21 -7.08 7.30 -15.00
C MET A 21 -8.03 7.85 -13.94
N ARG A 22 -8.37 9.14 -14.04
CA ARG A 22 -9.35 9.79 -13.15
C ARG A 22 -10.73 9.13 -13.26
N ASN A 23 -11.23 8.94 -14.48
CA ASN A 23 -12.52 8.28 -14.72
C ASN A 23 -12.52 6.82 -14.27
N GLY A 24 -11.43 6.10 -14.49
CA GLY A 24 -11.25 4.73 -13.99
C GLY A 24 -11.30 4.64 -12.46
N VAL A 25 -10.67 5.59 -11.77
CA VAL A 25 -10.74 5.70 -10.30
C VAL A 25 -12.16 6.01 -9.83
N GLU A 26 -12.92 6.88 -10.49
CA GLU A 26 -14.32 7.12 -10.11
C GLU A 26 -15.20 5.88 -10.30
N ARG A 27 -15.01 5.12 -11.39
CA ARG A 27 -15.71 3.83 -11.58
C ARG A 27 -15.35 2.82 -10.49
N LEU A 28 -14.07 2.74 -10.11
CA LEU A 28 -13.60 1.86 -9.03
C LEU A 28 -14.24 2.17 -7.67
N LYS A 29 -14.55 3.45 -7.39
CA LYS A 29 -15.22 3.84 -6.15
C LYS A 29 -16.68 3.38 -6.11
N VAL A 30 -17.37 3.47 -7.25
CA VAL A 30 -18.80 3.12 -7.34
C VAL A 30 -19.01 1.60 -7.46
N ALA A 31 -17.99 0.84 -7.84
CA ALA A 31 -18.06 -0.61 -7.93
C ALA A 31 -18.27 -1.27 -6.56
N GLU A 32 -19.44 -1.88 -6.38
CA GLU A 32 -19.87 -2.51 -5.13
C GLU A 32 -19.19 -3.85 -4.87
N ASP A 33 -18.82 -4.58 -5.92
CA ASP A 33 -18.25 -5.91 -5.83
C ASP A 33 -16.84 -6.02 -6.44
N THR A 34 -16.07 -7.01 -5.98
CA THR A 34 -14.69 -7.23 -6.41
C THR A 34 -14.59 -7.55 -7.90
N HIS A 35 -15.58 -8.24 -8.49
CA HIS A 35 -15.55 -8.56 -9.91
C HIS A 35 -15.66 -7.29 -10.76
N SER A 36 -16.60 -6.40 -10.46
CA SER A 36 -16.75 -5.10 -11.12
C SER A 36 -15.48 -4.23 -10.99
N ARG A 37 -14.79 -4.31 -9.85
CA ARG A 37 -13.49 -3.63 -9.66
C ARG A 37 -12.40 -4.21 -10.55
N ILE A 38 -12.29 -5.54 -10.65
CA ILE A 38 -11.33 -6.22 -11.51
C ILE A 38 -11.61 -5.91 -12.98
N GLU A 39 -12.87 -5.86 -13.40
CA GLU A 39 -13.28 -5.51 -14.77
C GLU A 39 -12.89 -4.06 -15.10
N THR A 40 -13.15 -3.11 -14.19
CA THR A 40 -12.74 -1.71 -14.35
C THR A 40 -11.22 -1.58 -14.47
N LEU A 41 -10.45 -2.31 -13.63
CA LEU A 41 -8.98 -2.35 -13.72
C LEU A 41 -8.53 -2.93 -15.07
N SER A 42 -9.20 -3.98 -15.56
CA SER A 42 -8.89 -4.60 -16.85
C SER A 42 -9.15 -3.65 -18.02
N GLU A 43 -10.23 -2.86 -17.97
CA GLU A 43 -10.52 -1.83 -18.98
C GLU A 43 -9.44 -0.75 -18.99
N ILE A 44 -9.01 -0.28 -17.81
CA ILE A 44 -7.88 0.66 -17.68
C ILE A 44 -6.62 0.04 -18.30
N HIS A 45 -6.35 -1.25 -18.05
CA HIS A 45 -5.18 -1.93 -18.64
C HIS A 45 -5.26 -1.96 -20.16
N ARG A 46 -6.43 -2.32 -20.71
CA ARG A 46 -6.62 -2.43 -22.16
C ARG A 46 -6.40 -1.11 -22.87
N VAL A 47 -6.85 0.00 -22.27
CA VAL A 47 -6.66 1.32 -22.87
C VAL A 47 -5.25 1.85 -22.65
N THR A 48 -4.62 1.56 -21.51
CA THR A 48 -3.24 2.00 -21.22
C THR A 48 -2.17 1.15 -21.90
N GLY A 49 -2.52 -0.09 -22.29
CA GLY A 49 -1.58 -1.05 -22.85
C GLY A 49 -1.31 -0.91 -24.35
N GLU A 50 -2.06 -0.08 -25.09
CA GLU A 50 -1.97 0.09 -26.56
C GLU A 50 -1.37 -1.11 -27.31
N ASP A 51 -1.98 -2.29 -27.19
CA ASP A 51 -2.04 -3.17 -28.36
C ASP A 51 -3.32 -2.79 -29.09
N ARG A 52 -3.18 -1.85 -30.02
CA ARG A 52 -4.18 -1.54 -31.05
C ARG A 52 -4.27 -2.68 -32.07
N ASP A 53 -4.29 -3.93 -31.62
CA ASP A 53 -4.52 -5.02 -32.53
C ASP A 53 -6.01 -5.16 -32.81
N THR A 54 -6.30 -5.20 -34.09
CA THR A 54 -7.55 -4.80 -34.69
C THR A 54 -8.68 -5.80 -34.45
N LYS A 55 -9.82 -5.27 -33.99
CA LYS A 55 -11.18 -5.59 -34.46
C LYS A 55 -11.48 -7.08 -34.70
N ASP A 56 -12.04 -7.74 -33.69
CA ASP A 56 -12.91 -8.89 -33.90
C ASP A 56 -14.18 -8.74 -33.05
N ASP A 57 -15.32 -8.60 -33.74
CA ASP A 57 -16.66 -8.26 -33.20
C ASP A 57 -17.37 -9.51 -32.61
N GLY A 58 -16.63 -10.41 -31.98
CA GLY A 58 -17.17 -11.55 -31.24
C GLY A 58 -17.21 -11.25 -29.75
N HIS A 59 -18.39 -11.28 -29.10
CA HIS A 59 -18.51 -11.21 -27.64
C HIS A 59 -17.97 -12.51 -27.00
N VAL A 60 -16.65 -12.71 -27.07
CA VAL A 60 -15.94 -13.78 -26.40
C VAL A 60 -15.79 -13.33 -24.95
N ARG A 61 -16.53 -13.99 -24.06
CA ARG A 61 -16.38 -13.77 -22.62
C ARG A 61 -14.96 -14.21 -22.22
N GLU A 62 -14.12 -13.25 -21.86
CA GLU A 62 -12.76 -13.52 -21.42
C GLU A 62 -12.76 -14.51 -20.23
N PRO A 63 -11.81 -15.46 -20.18
CA PRO A 63 -11.65 -16.32 -19.02
C PRO A 63 -11.44 -15.48 -17.76
N VAL A 64 -12.08 -15.86 -16.64
CA VAL A 64 -11.99 -15.13 -15.36
C VAL A 64 -10.54 -14.93 -14.91
N ASP A 65 -9.67 -15.90 -15.19
CA ASP A 65 -8.24 -15.80 -14.88
C ASP A 65 -7.52 -14.75 -15.74
N GLN A 66 -7.93 -14.58 -17.00
CA GLN A 66 -7.37 -13.55 -17.89
C GLN A 66 -7.74 -12.15 -17.38
N VAL A 67 -9.00 -11.95 -16.98
CA VAL A 67 -9.49 -10.70 -16.41
C VAL A 67 -8.74 -10.35 -15.12
N ALA A 68 -8.51 -11.33 -14.24
CA ALA A 68 -7.72 -11.13 -13.02
C ALA A 68 -6.25 -10.77 -13.32
N GLN A 69 -5.63 -11.36 -14.34
CA GLN A 69 -4.25 -11.02 -14.73
C GLN A 69 -4.16 -9.63 -15.38
N ASN A 70 -5.13 -9.27 -16.22
CA ASN A 70 -5.20 -7.94 -16.83
C ASN A 70 -5.36 -6.86 -15.75
N ALA A 71 -6.23 -7.07 -14.77
CA ALA A 71 -6.37 -6.19 -13.62
C ALA A 71 -5.08 -6.04 -12.82
N LYS A 72 -4.30 -7.14 -12.67
CA LYS A 72 -2.99 -7.09 -12.05
C LYS A 72 -1.98 -6.28 -12.87
N GLY A 73 -1.97 -6.46 -14.18
CA GLY A 73 -1.18 -5.64 -15.09
C GLY A 73 -1.48 -4.15 -14.89
N ALA A 74 -2.77 -3.78 -14.98
CA ALA A 74 -3.25 -2.42 -14.79
C ALA A 74 -2.78 -1.80 -13.48
N ALA A 75 -3.10 -2.42 -12.34
CA ALA A 75 -2.79 -1.78 -11.07
C ALA A 75 -1.28 -1.72 -10.84
N ARG A 76 -0.49 -2.68 -11.36
CA ARG A 76 0.97 -2.54 -11.35
C ARG A 76 1.42 -1.30 -12.13
N TYR A 77 0.92 -1.08 -13.34
CA TYR A 77 1.22 0.13 -14.11
C TYR A 77 0.82 1.40 -13.37
N MET A 78 -0.37 1.44 -12.79
CA MET A 78 -0.83 2.61 -12.02
C MET A 78 0.08 2.92 -10.83
N PHE A 79 0.46 1.89 -10.08
CA PHE A 79 1.35 2.05 -8.93
C PHE A 79 2.75 2.47 -9.38
N THR A 80 3.27 1.94 -10.50
CA THR A 80 4.56 2.38 -11.07
C THR A 80 4.51 3.86 -11.43
N ILE A 81 3.50 4.29 -12.20
CA ILE A 81 3.34 5.70 -12.57
C ILE A 81 3.23 6.57 -11.31
N LEU A 82 2.43 6.16 -10.33
CA LEU A 82 2.28 6.87 -9.08
C LEU A 82 3.61 6.97 -8.31
N SER A 83 4.39 5.90 -8.31
CA SER A 83 5.70 5.85 -7.66
C SER A 83 6.69 6.79 -8.35
N GLU A 84 6.80 6.77 -9.69
CA GLU A 84 7.64 7.67 -10.48
C GLU A 84 7.28 9.15 -10.25
N VAL A 85 5.99 9.47 -10.23
CA VAL A 85 5.52 10.85 -9.99
C VAL A 85 5.90 11.33 -8.58
N MET A 86 6.00 10.42 -7.61
CA MET A 86 6.34 10.70 -6.22
C MET A 86 7.84 10.64 -5.93
N PHE A 87 8.63 9.90 -6.71
CA PHE A 87 10.05 9.65 -6.49
C PHE A 87 10.89 10.88 -6.83
N GLU A 88 11.93 11.16 -6.02
CA GLU A 88 12.89 12.29 -6.10
C GLU A 88 12.33 13.73 -6.09
N HIS A 89 11.04 13.93 -6.28
CA HIS A 89 10.42 15.24 -6.25
C HIS A 89 9.73 15.48 -4.90
N ASN A 90 10.48 15.90 -3.87
CA ASN A 90 9.90 16.24 -2.55
C ASN A 90 8.77 17.29 -2.65
N ALA A 91 8.86 18.22 -3.62
CA ALA A 91 7.80 19.18 -3.91
C ALA A 91 6.57 18.51 -4.55
N ASN A 92 6.72 17.46 -5.35
CA ASN A 92 5.61 16.66 -5.87
C ASN A 92 5.13 15.63 -4.87
N ALA A 93 5.93 15.14 -3.93
CA ALA A 93 5.43 14.33 -2.82
C ALA A 93 4.56 15.18 -1.89
N ALA A 94 4.99 16.42 -1.59
CA ALA A 94 4.22 17.37 -0.80
C ALA A 94 3.02 17.94 -1.59
N LYS A 95 3.16 18.21 -2.88
CA LYS A 95 2.06 18.64 -3.76
C LYS A 95 1.14 17.48 -4.11
N CYS A 96 1.58 16.26 -4.34
CA CYS A 96 0.69 15.10 -4.45
C CYS A 96 0.00 14.91 -3.11
N ALA A 97 0.67 14.98 -1.95
CA ALA A 97 -0.06 14.95 -0.68
C ALA A 97 -1.11 16.09 -0.58
N ALA A 98 -0.79 17.32 -0.97
CA ALA A 98 -1.67 18.49 -0.84
C ALA A 98 -2.74 18.68 -1.95
N VAL A 99 -2.41 18.33 -3.20
CA VAL A 99 -3.25 18.31 -4.41
C VAL A 99 -4.08 17.03 -4.43
N SER A 100 -3.61 15.90 -3.88
CA SER A 100 -4.43 14.69 -3.68
C SER A 100 -5.40 14.79 -2.51
N LEU A 101 -5.15 15.66 -1.53
CA LEU A 101 -6.17 16.02 -0.53
C LEU A 101 -7.29 16.90 -1.11
N ARG A 102 -7.05 17.57 -2.25
CA ARG A 102 -7.99 18.58 -2.80
C ARG A 102 -8.56 18.28 -4.18
N SER A 103 -7.93 17.44 -5.00
CA SER A 103 -8.26 17.32 -6.43
C SER A 103 -8.21 15.91 -7.01
N VAL A 104 -7.57 14.93 -6.35
CA VAL A 104 -7.64 13.51 -6.75
C VAL A 104 -7.64 12.66 -5.47
N GLY A 105 -8.81 12.22 -5.04
CA GLY A 105 -9.08 11.67 -3.72
C GLY A 105 -8.12 10.57 -3.26
N TYR A 106 -7.16 10.92 -2.42
CA TYR A 106 -6.44 9.92 -1.65
C TYR A 106 -7.29 9.34 -0.52
N ASP A 107 -8.38 10.00 -0.09
CA ASP A 107 -9.38 9.35 0.79
C ASP A 107 -10.06 8.17 0.10
N SER A 108 -10.16 8.21 -1.23
CA SER A 108 -10.65 7.08 -2.03
C SER A 108 -9.58 6.03 -2.33
N PHE A 109 -8.28 6.32 -2.16
CA PHE A 109 -7.24 5.31 -2.39
C PHE A 109 -7.35 4.14 -1.39
N PRO A 110 -7.47 4.35 -0.07
CA PRO A 110 -7.84 3.31 0.88
C PRO A 110 -9.16 2.63 0.51
N GLN A 111 -10.20 3.35 0.09
CA GLN A 111 -11.50 2.74 -0.28
C GLN A 111 -11.41 1.80 -1.49
N VAL A 112 -10.47 2.06 -2.40
CA VAL A 112 -10.22 1.21 -3.57
C VAL A 112 -9.32 0.02 -3.20
N VAL A 113 -8.29 0.26 -2.39
CA VAL A 113 -7.25 -0.72 -2.03
C VAL A 113 -7.70 -1.67 -0.92
N GLU A 114 -8.46 -1.19 0.06
CA GLU A 114 -8.93 -1.96 1.22
C GLU A 114 -9.62 -3.27 0.82
N PRO A 115 -10.65 -3.29 -0.04
CA PRO A 115 -11.27 -4.55 -0.43
C PRO A 115 -10.34 -5.47 -1.23
N LEU A 116 -9.32 -4.93 -1.92
CA LEU A 116 -8.29 -5.75 -2.59
C LEU A 116 -7.32 -6.39 -1.59
N VAL A 117 -7.04 -5.71 -0.47
CA VAL A 117 -6.24 -6.27 0.64
C VAL A 117 -7.05 -7.27 1.47
N LEU A 118 -8.36 -7.06 1.60
CA LEU A 118 -9.26 -7.96 2.34
C LEU A 118 -9.59 -9.24 1.56
N ASP A 119 -9.56 -9.24 0.23
CA ASP A 119 -9.76 -10.45 -0.57
C ASP A 119 -8.47 -11.31 -0.56
N PRO A 120 -8.51 -12.56 -0.04
CA PRO A 120 -7.32 -13.41 0.08
C PRO A 120 -6.65 -13.75 -1.26
N ARG A 121 -7.38 -13.66 -2.38
CA ARG A 121 -6.86 -13.94 -3.73
C ARG A 121 -5.97 -12.80 -4.27
N THR A 122 -6.20 -11.59 -3.80
CA THR A 122 -5.48 -10.38 -4.23
C THR A 122 -4.58 -9.80 -3.15
N ALA A 123 -4.82 -10.12 -1.88
CA ALA A 123 -4.12 -9.58 -0.71
C ALA A 123 -2.60 -9.55 -0.86
N ASP A 124 -1.98 -10.68 -1.17
CA ASP A 124 -0.50 -10.77 -1.26
C ASP A 124 0.07 -9.85 -2.32
N TRP A 125 -0.59 -9.81 -3.47
CA TRP A 125 -0.15 -9.01 -4.59
C TRP A 125 -0.41 -7.52 -4.36
N THR A 126 -1.56 -7.16 -3.78
CA THR A 126 -1.88 -5.77 -3.42
C THR A 126 -0.95 -5.25 -2.32
N LEU A 127 -0.66 -6.05 -1.29
CA LEU A 127 0.34 -5.72 -0.28
C LEU A 127 1.73 -5.59 -0.92
N GLY A 128 2.08 -6.47 -1.85
CA GLY A 128 3.33 -6.40 -2.62
C GLY A 128 3.42 -5.10 -3.41
N LEU A 129 2.34 -4.67 -4.07
CA LEU A 129 2.28 -3.39 -4.76
C LEU A 129 2.39 -2.19 -3.83
N LEU A 130 1.73 -2.22 -2.67
CA LEU A 130 1.81 -1.14 -1.68
C LEU A 130 3.22 -0.99 -1.13
N VAL A 131 3.86 -2.13 -0.81
CA VAL A 131 5.29 -2.17 -0.48
C VAL A 131 6.07 -1.60 -1.66
N SER A 132 5.91 -2.10 -2.88
CA SER A 132 6.64 -1.60 -4.06
C SER A 132 6.47 -0.12 -4.34
N LEU A 133 5.27 0.43 -4.17
CA LEU A 133 4.96 1.85 -4.34
C LEU A 133 5.64 2.69 -3.27
N ALA A 134 5.59 2.23 -2.02
CA ALA A 134 6.40 2.79 -0.97
C ALA A 134 7.84 2.74 -1.47
N LEU A 135 8.39 1.54 -1.73
CA LEU A 135 9.83 1.33 -1.90
C LEU A 135 10.44 1.86 -3.18
N HIS A 136 9.60 2.33 -4.09
CA HIS A 136 9.98 2.57 -5.46
C HIS A 136 10.73 1.34 -6.04
N ASN A 137 10.29 0.14 -5.64
CA ASN A 137 10.90 -1.12 -6.05
C ASN A 137 9.83 -2.17 -6.34
N PHE A 138 9.49 -2.29 -7.62
CA PHE A 138 8.44 -3.19 -8.11
C PHE A 138 8.84 -4.67 -8.17
N LEU A 139 10.09 -5.03 -7.82
CA LEU A 139 10.50 -6.43 -7.63
C LEU A 139 9.79 -7.07 -6.44
N LEU A 140 9.33 -6.24 -5.49
CA LEU A 140 8.68 -6.68 -4.25
C LEU A 140 7.19 -7.01 -4.41
N THR A 141 6.65 -6.92 -5.62
CA THR A 141 5.24 -7.26 -5.90
C THR A 141 4.90 -8.73 -5.61
N THR A 142 5.87 -9.64 -5.68
CA THR A 142 5.69 -11.09 -5.45
C THR A 142 6.12 -11.54 -4.05
N LEU A 143 6.53 -10.60 -3.22
CA LEU A 143 7.14 -10.84 -1.93
C LEU A 143 6.24 -11.60 -0.96
N PHE A 144 5.01 -11.12 -0.74
CA PHE A 144 4.08 -11.79 0.18
C PHE A 144 3.66 -13.16 -0.34
N SER A 145 3.49 -13.31 -1.66
CA SER A 145 3.22 -14.61 -2.29
C SER A 145 4.36 -15.61 -2.06
N THR A 146 5.61 -15.12 -2.03
CA THR A 146 6.80 -15.93 -1.75
C THR A 146 6.90 -16.28 -0.26
N LEU A 147 6.67 -15.30 0.62
CA LEU A 147 6.70 -15.47 2.07
C LEU A 147 5.60 -16.44 2.54
N ARG A 148 4.39 -16.37 2.00
CA ARG A 148 3.28 -17.26 2.36
C ARG A 148 3.54 -18.73 1.96
N LYS A 149 4.32 -18.96 0.91
CA LYS A 149 4.76 -20.31 0.49
C LYS A 149 5.97 -20.82 1.27
N THR A 150 6.60 -19.96 2.06
CA THR A 150 7.80 -20.31 2.82
C THR A 150 7.39 -20.90 4.16
N GLU A 151 8.05 -21.98 4.59
CA GLU A 151 7.83 -22.54 5.93
C GLU A 151 8.18 -21.51 7.03
N TYR A 152 7.40 -21.51 8.11
CA TYR A 152 7.55 -20.56 9.21
C TYR A 152 8.98 -20.49 9.77
N THR A 153 9.67 -21.63 9.86
CA THR A 153 11.06 -21.74 10.35
C THR A 153 12.08 -21.03 9.44
N GLN A 154 11.78 -20.91 8.14
CA GLN A 154 12.65 -20.29 7.14
C GLN A 154 12.28 -18.82 6.88
N LEU A 155 11.12 -18.38 7.38
CA LEU A 155 10.58 -17.05 7.14
C LEU A 155 11.54 -15.94 7.61
N THR A 156 12.14 -16.11 8.78
CA THR A 156 13.12 -15.15 9.32
C THR A 156 14.37 -15.03 8.44
N THR A 157 14.87 -16.14 7.91
CA THR A 157 16.02 -16.14 7.00
C THR A 157 15.67 -15.45 5.69
N LYS A 158 14.53 -15.81 5.08
CA LYS A 158 14.03 -15.16 3.85
C LYS A 158 13.80 -13.66 4.03
N ILE A 159 13.21 -13.23 5.14
CA ILE A 159 13.05 -11.80 5.45
C ILE A 159 14.41 -11.11 5.58
N THR A 160 15.43 -11.81 6.11
CA THR A 160 16.80 -11.32 6.19
C THR A 160 17.40 -11.13 4.80
N ASP A 161 17.10 -12.00 3.84
CA ASP A 161 17.54 -11.83 2.44
C ASP A 161 16.95 -10.55 1.80
N TYR A 162 15.76 -10.14 2.22
CA TYR A 162 15.12 -8.89 1.76
C TYR A 162 15.41 -7.68 2.68
N GLN A 163 16.27 -7.81 3.71
CA GLN A 163 16.55 -6.74 4.68
C GLN A 163 17.11 -5.47 4.05
N SER A 164 17.86 -5.58 2.95
CA SER A 164 18.40 -4.42 2.26
C SER A 164 17.32 -3.57 1.59
N GLU A 165 16.13 -4.14 1.38
CA GLU A 165 15.10 -3.52 0.56
C GLU A 165 13.89 -3.06 1.36
N PHE A 166 13.59 -3.61 2.54
CA PHE A 166 12.25 -3.45 3.16
C PHE A 166 11.98 -2.16 3.94
N TRP A 167 10.90 -1.48 3.54
CA TRP A 167 10.28 -0.40 4.29
C TRP A 167 8.75 -0.36 4.14
N LEU A 168 8.03 -1.05 5.03
CA LEU A 168 6.60 -0.87 5.40
C LEU A 168 5.59 -1.75 4.65
N ALA A 169 4.87 -2.58 5.41
CA ALA A 169 3.42 -2.69 5.28
C ALA A 169 2.80 -3.08 6.62
N HIS A 170 1.70 -2.42 6.97
CA HIS A 170 0.73 -2.75 8.00
C HIS A 170 -0.40 -3.53 7.29
N LEU A 171 -1.15 -4.39 7.99
CA LEU A 171 -2.32 -5.17 7.50
C LEU A 171 -2.00 -6.63 7.11
N ALA A 172 -2.18 -7.54 8.07
CA ALA A 172 -2.61 -8.90 7.78
C ALA A 172 -3.34 -9.45 9.00
N GLY A 173 -4.23 -10.43 8.84
CA GLY A 173 -4.89 -11.15 9.95
C GLY A 173 -4.22 -12.50 10.29
N ASP A 174 -3.17 -12.85 9.56
CA ASP A 174 -2.43 -14.11 9.67
C ASP A 174 -1.20 -13.92 10.57
N ALA A 175 -0.99 -14.81 11.54
CA ALA A 175 0.11 -14.75 12.51
C ALA A 175 1.49 -14.73 11.85
N ALA A 176 1.67 -15.45 10.73
CA ALA A 176 2.93 -15.42 9.98
C ALA A 176 3.18 -14.04 9.35
N LEU A 177 2.13 -13.43 8.80
CA LEU A 177 2.19 -12.10 8.24
C LEU A 177 2.32 -11.01 9.32
N HIS A 178 1.73 -11.20 10.50
CA HIS A 178 1.94 -10.31 11.66
C HIS A 178 3.41 -10.20 12.01
N LEU A 179 4.10 -11.33 12.12
CA LEU A 179 5.53 -11.34 12.43
C LEU A 179 6.35 -10.64 11.34
N CYS A 180 6.07 -10.91 10.06
CA CYS A 180 6.69 -10.20 8.94
C CYS A 180 6.50 -8.68 9.07
N VAL A 181 5.26 -8.24 9.26
CA VAL A 181 4.88 -6.84 9.41
C VAL A 181 5.63 -6.21 10.58
N TYR A 182 5.66 -6.83 11.76
CA TYR A 182 6.38 -6.29 12.91
C TYR A 182 7.89 -6.20 12.70
N LYS A 183 8.51 -7.18 12.03
CA LYS A 183 9.93 -7.11 11.69
C LYS A 183 10.21 -5.97 10.72
N ILE A 184 9.36 -5.79 9.70
CA ILE A 184 9.49 -4.69 8.75
C ILE A 184 9.36 -3.33 9.44
N LEU A 185 8.35 -3.17 10.31
CA LEU A 185 8.15 -1.94 11.09
C LEU A 185 9.31 -1.66 12.06
N GLU A 186 9.88 -2.71 12.66
CA GLU A 186 11.05 -2.59 13.53
C GLU A 186 12.28 -2.09 12.78
N GLN A 187 12.52 -2.61 11.57
CA GLN A 187 13.63 -2.20 10.72
C GLN A 187 13.44 -0.76 10.22
N LEU A 188 12.25 -0.41 9.79
CA LEU A 188 11.89 0.95 9.43
C LEU A 188 12.11 1.98 10.54
N ALA A 189 11.66 1.62 11.74
CA ALA A 189 11.90 2.42 12.91
C ALA A 189 13.41 2.48 13.20
N ALA A 190 14.21 1.48 12.83
CA ALA A 190 15.66 1.51 13.00
C ALA A 190 16.38 2.43 12.01
N THR A 191 15.92 2.51 10.76
CA THR A 191 16.66 3.15 9.65
C THR A 191 16.56 4.67 9.61
N SER A 192 15.45 5.28 10.06
CA SER A 192 15.29 6.74 9.98
C SER A 192 14.42 7.33 11.10
N HIS A 193 14.83 8.50 11.61
CA HIS A 193 14.02 9.29 12.55
C HIS A 193 12.67 9.73 11.95
N ARG A 194 12.63 10.01 10.64
CA ARG A 194 11.38 10.33 9.92
C ARG A 194 10.41 9.15 9.98
N ASN A 195 10.90 7.94 9.72
CA ASN A 195 10.10 6.72 9.78
C ASN A 195 9.54 6.50 11.18
N LYS A 196 10.35 6.66 12.23
CA LYS A 196 9.85 6.58 13.62
C LYS A 196 8.72 7.58 13.91
N ALA A 197 8.85 8.82 13.45
CA ALA A 197 7.84 9.86 13.67
C ALA A 197 6.52 9.54 12.93
N VAL A 198 6.61 9.12 11.67
CA VAL A 198 5.44 8.69 10.87
C VAL A 198 4.77 7.47 11.51
N LEU A 199 5.54 6.43 11.84
CA LEU A 199 5.03 5.22 12.49
C LEU A 199 4.36 5.51 13.84
N SER A 200 4.89 6.47 14.60
CA SER A 200 4.28 6.90 15.86
C SER A 200 2.97 7.67 15.64
N GLY A 201 2.86 8.45 14.56
CA GLY A 201 1.65 9.18 14.17
C GLY A 201 0.53 8.29 13.62
N MET A 202 0.85 7.11 13.09
CA MET A 202 -0.12 6.16 12.52
C MET A 202 -0.94 5.38 13.57
N GLY A 203 -0.76 5.64 14.87
CA GLY A 203 -1.48 4.90 15.92
C GLY A 203 -1.00 3.45 16.13
N ILE A 204 0.09 3.05 15.48
CA ILE A 204 0.68 1.70 15.57
C ILE A 204 1.02 1.33 17.02
N LEU A 205 1.44 2.31 17.83
CA LEU A 205 1.75 2.12 19.24
C LEU A 205 0.49 1.69 20.02
N ALA A 206 -0.66 2.31 19.76
CA ALA A 206 -1.92 1.98 20.42
C ALA A 206 -2.42 0.59 19.99
N ALA A 207 -2.30 0.26 18.70
CA ALA A 207 -2.64 -1.07 18.18
C ALA A 207 -1.75 -2.17 18.79
N LEU A 208 -0.43 -1.94 18.87
CA LEU A 208 0.54 -2.88 19.47
C LEU A 208 0.26 -3.14 20.95
N VAL A 209 -0.08 -2.09 21.72
CA VAL A 209 -0.39 -2.21 23.15
C VAL A 209 -1.73 -2.90 23.37
N SER A 210 -2.73 -2.63 22.51
CA SER A 210 -4.07 -3.22 22.63
C SER A 210 -4.09 -4.68 22.18
N ALA A 211 -3.25 -5.06 21.23
CA ALA A 211 -3.11 -6.44 20.73
C ALA A 211 -2.38 -7.39 21.70
N GLY A 212 -1.99 -6.92 22.89
CA GLY A 212 -1.34 -7.74 23.93
C GLY A 212 -2.29 -8.54 24.81
N GLY A 213 -3.58 -8.64 24.49
CA GLY A 213 -4.57 -9.39 25.27
C GLY A 213 -4.38 -10.91 25.14
N ASP A 214 -4.36 -11.59 26.30
CA ASP A 214 -4.39 -13.02 26.74
C ASP A 214 -4.29 -14.22 25.76
N GLY A 215 -4.10 -14.00 24.46
CA GLY A 215 -3.83 -15.06 23.49
C GLY A 215 -2.39 -15.56 23.60
N ALA A 216 -2.18 -16.85 23.36
CA ALA A 216 -0.87 -17.48 23.27
C ALA A 216 -0.11 -16.98 22.02
N VAL A 217 0.38 -15.73 22.07
CA VAL A 217 1.25 -15.15 21.06
C VAL A 217 2.61 -15.86 21.12
N PRO A 218 3.18 -16.29 19.98
CA PRO A 218 4.51 -16.88 19.94
C PRO A 218 5.58 -15.97 20.56
N ASP A 219 6.56 -16.56 21.26
CA ASP A 219 7.60 -15.80 21.97
C ASP A 219 8.42 -14.90 21.04
N GLU A 220 8.65 -15.33 19.80
CA GLU A 220 9.38 -14.54 18.80
C GLU A 220 8.61 -13.26 18.42
N GLU A 221 7.31 -13.36 18.20
CA GLU A 221 6.47 -12.19 17.88
C GLU A 221 6.44 -11.20 19.04
N ARG A 222 6.35 -11.71 20.28
CA ARG A 222 6.42 -10.89 21.49
C ARG A 222 7.74 -10.13 21.57
N ALA A 223 8.86 -10.78 21.28
CA ALA A 223 10.18 -10.15 21.29
C ALA A 223 10.31 -9.03 20.24
N VAL A 224 9.82 -9.26 19.01
CA VAL A 224 9.84 -8.25 17.94
C VAL A 224 8.93 -7.07 18.30
N LYS A 225 7.71 -7.33 18.79
CA LYS A 225 6.78 -6.28 19.27
C LYS A 225 7.41 -5.42 20.35
N GLN A 226 8.03 -6.02 21.37
CA GLN A 226 8.70 -5.28 22.45
C GLN A 226 9.85 -4.41 21.94
N LYS A 227 10.65 -4.93 21.00
CA LYS A 227 11.76 -4.20 20.40
C LYS A 227 11.27 -3.01 19.58
N LEU A 228 10.22 -3.20 18.77
CA LEU A 228 9.55 -2.14 18.03
C LEU A 228 8.98 -1.07 18.97
N LEU A 229 8.25 -1.48 20.01
CA LEU A 229 7.66 -0.59 21.00
C LEU A 229 8.74 0.27 21.68
N LYS A 230 9.84 -0.34 22.13
CA LYS A 230 10.97 0.36 22.73
C LYS A 230 11.56 1.41 21.77
N ARG A 231 11.73 1.07 20.49
CA ARG A 231 12.26 2.00 19.48
C ARG A 231 11.33 3.18 19.21
N LEU A 232 10.03 2.94 19.15
CA LEU A 232 9.03 4.00 18.94
C LEU A 232 8.92 4.90 20.17
N MET A 233 8.91 4.34 21.39
CA MET A 233 8.91 5.12 22.63
C MET A 233 10.16 5.99 22.80
N ASN A 234 11.31 5.54 22.33
CA ASN A 234 12.56 6.31 22.41
C ASN A 234 12.55 7.62 21.59
N MET A 235 11.58 7.82 20.67
CA MET A 235 11.39 9.10 19.97
C MET A 235 10.40 10.04 20.67
N GLY A 236 9.55 9.50 21.55
CA GLY A 236 8.54 10.25 22.26
C GLY A 236 8.85 10.30 23.74
N THR A 237 9.68 11.24 24.17
CA THR A 237 9.59 11.71 25.55
C THR A 237 8.17 12.30 25.77
N VAL A 238 7.36 11.53 26.49
CA VAL A 238 6.34 12.00 27.44
C VAL A 238 4.97 12.47 26.91
N ARG A 239 4.79 13.03 25.71
CA ARG A 239 3.46 13.61 25.32
C ARG A 239 2.35 12.62 24.97
N GLY A 240 2.65 11.53 24.25
CA GLY A 240 1.61 10.56 23.85
C GLY A 240 1.17 9.61 24.98
N LEU A 241 2.09 9.28 25.89
CA LEU A 241 1.81 8.44 27.07
C LEU A 241 1.01 9.17 28.15
N LEU A 242 1.16 10.50 28.28
CA LEU A 242 0.32 11.31 29.16
C LEU A 242 -1.15 11.22 28.74
N HIS A 243 -1.47 11.40 27.46
CA HIS A 243 -2.85 11.31 26.97
C HIS A 243 -3.47 9.91 27.14
N LEU A 244 -2.71 8.84 26.88
CA LEU A 244 -3.18 7.45 27.08
C LEU A 244 -3.28 7.07 28.57
N GLN A 245 -2.43 7.61 29.45
CA GLN A 245 -2.59 7.45 30.89
C GLN A 245 -3.75 8.28 31.46
N GLU A 246 -4.03 9.46 30.90
CA GLU A 246 -5.15 10.30 31.30
C GLU A 246 -6.50 9.67 30.91
N ASP A 247 -6.59 9.07 29.72
CA ASP A 247 -7.79 8.33 29.32
C ASP A 247 -8.00 7.04 30.13
N ARG A 248 -6.94 6.29 30.48
CA ARG A 248 -7.06 5.16 31.40
C ARG A 248 -7.43 5.57 32.83
N ARG A 249 -6.94 6.72 33.32
CA ARG A 249 -7.34 7.25 34.63
C ARG A 249 -8.81 7.66 34.66
N ARG A 250 -9.33 8.20 33.56
CA ARG A 250 -10.76 8.56 33.45
C ARG A 250 -11.67 7.34 33.40
N GLN A 251 -11.22 6.22 32.83
CA GLN A 251 -11.99 4.97 32.78
C GLN A 251 -12.00 4.18 34.10
N LEU A 252 -11.09 4.46 35.04
CA LEU A 252 -11.04 3.82 36.37
C LEU A 252 -11.70 4.68 37.48
N LEU A 253 -12.28 5.82 37.12
CA LEU A 253 -12.97 6.75 38.04
C LEU A 253 -14.49 6.78 37.82
N TRP A 254 -15.03 5.80 37.10
CA TRP A 254 -16.46 5.48 36.97
C TRP A 254 -16.64 3.97 37.18
#